data_AF-A0A5J6X004-F1
#
_entry.id   AF-A0A5J6X004-F1
#
_cell.length_a   1.000
_cell.length_b   1.000
_cell.length_c   1.000
_cell.angle_alpha   90.00
_cell.angle_beta   90.00
_cell.angle_gamma   90.00
#
_symmetry.space_group_name_H-M   'P 1'
#
loop_
_entity.id
_entity.type
_entity.pdbx_description
1 polymer ?
#
loop_
_entity_poly.entity_id
_entity_poly.type
_entity_poly.pdbx_seq_one_letter_code
_entity_poly.pdbx_strand_id
1 'polypeptide(L)'
;MITPSKSIKETLLNINIDAALDALGSALCHILDNFLVEPKNLDEIINAQSTLVDKYILKVEAEERVQFIGGKLNIKDQEDENIAFLIELYFKNNKDEWIKKENTIFINKEKIKEDSIISMQNGVVSYDISHPNK
;
A
#
# COMPACT_ATOMS: atom_id res chain seq x y z
N MET A 1 -23.47 -7.15 -39.68
CA MET A 1 -22.50 -6.43 -38.82
C MET A 1 -23.16 -6.26 -37.47
N ILE A 2 -22.64 -6.85 -36.38
CA ILE A 2 -22.09 -6.17 -35.18
C ILE A 2 -21.32 -7.26 -34.39
N THR A 3 -20.08 -6.97 -34.02
CA THR A 3 -19.12 -7.84 -33.32
C THR A 3 -19.52 -8.18 -31.87
N PRO A 4 -19.35 -9.41 -31.39
CA PRO A 4 -19.36 -9.72 -29.97
C PRO A 4 -17.92 -9.89 -29.47
N SER A 5 -17.32 -8.85 -28.87
CA SER A 5 -16.15 -9.01 -28.00
C SER A 5 -15.75 -7.69 -27.38
N LYS A 6 -16.16 -7.49 -26.13
CA LYS A 6 -15.41 -6.62 -25.21
C LYS A 6 -15.63 -6.96 -23.73
N SER A 7 -16.78 -7.52 -23.35
CA SER A 7 -17.18 -7.45 -21.93
C SER A 7 -16.66 -8.53 -20.96
N ILE A 8 -15.90 -9.56 -21.39
CA ILE A 8 -15.51 -10.66 -20.48
C ILE A 8 -14.07 -10.49 -19.95
N LYS A 9 -13.19 -9.82 -20.70
CA LYS A 9 -11.79 -9.61 -20.27
C LYS A 9 -11.65 -8.49 -19.24
N GLU A 10 -12.52 -7.48 -19.29
CA GLU A 10 -12.49 -6.34 -18.35
C GLU A 10 -12.92 -6.77 -16.93
N THR A 11 -13.88 -7.70 -16.81
CA THR A 11 -14.37 -8.17 -15.51
C THR A 11 -13.42 -9.16 -14.83
N LEU A 12 -12.70 -9.98 -15.59
CA LEU A 12 -11.77 -10.97 -15.01
C LEU A 12 -10.50 -10.34 -14.44
N LEU A 13 -10.02 -9.22 -15.00
CA LEU A 13 -8.90 -8.49 -14.41
C LEU A 13 -9.34 -7.82 -13.09
N ASN A 14 -10.54 -7.25 -13.03
CA ASN A 14 -10.97 -6.45 -11.88
C ASN A 14 -11.29 -7.28 -10.62
N ILE A 15 -11.58 -8.58 -10.74
CA ILE A 15 -11.95 -9.43 -9.59
C ILE A 15 -10.71 -9.91 -8.81
N ASN A 16 -9.57 -10.11 -9.48
CA ASN A 16 -8.37 -10.64 -8.81
C ASN A 16 -7.55 -9.59 -8.06
N ILE A 17 -7.73 -8.30 -8.37
CA ILE A 17 -6.83 -7.27 -7.84
C ILE A 17 -7.32 -6.70 -6.52
N ASP A 18 -8.63 -6.59 -6.31
CA ASP A 18 -9.21 -6.33 -4.99
C ASP A 18 -8.77 -7.42 -4.02
N ALA A 19 -8.78 -8.69 -4.43
CA ALA A 19 -8.30 -9.80 -3.60
C ALA A 19 -6.79 -9.70 -3.29
N ALA A 20 -5.96 -9.28 -4.24
CA ALA A 20 -4.53 -9.11 -4.01
C ALA A 20 -4.21 -7.93 -3.10
N LEU A 21 -4.93 -6.81 -3.27
CA LEU A 21 -4.80 -5.61 -2.46
C LEU A 21 -5.33 -5.84 -1.03
N ASP A 22 -6.45 -6.54 -0.90
CA ASP A 22 -7.01 -6.98 0.39
C ASP A 22 -6.04 -7.95 1.10
N ALA A 23 -5.48 -8.92 0.36
CA ALA A 23 -4.45 -9.81 0.89
C ALA A 23 -3.18 -9.05 1.34
N LEU A 24 -2.78 -8.00 0.62
CA LEU A 24 -1.69 -7.11 1.06
C LEU A 24 -2.07 -6.40 2.36
N GLY A 25 -3.25 -5.80 2.42
CA GLY A 25 -3.73 -5.10 3.63
C GLY A 25 -3.77 -6.03 4.83
N SER A 26 -4.32 -7.24 4.67
CA SER A 26 -4.39 -8.27 5.70
C SER A 26 -3.00 -8.75 6.13
N ALA A 27 -2.09 -8.99 5.18
CA ALA A 27 -0.71 -9.38 5.48
C ALA A 27 0.05 -8.28 6.24
N LEU A 28 -0.11 -7.02 5.81
CA LEU A 28 0.50 -5.88 6.48
C LEU A 28 -0.05 -5.74 7.91
N CYS A 29 -1.38 -5.81 8.09
CA CYS A 29 -2.01 -5.78 9.41
C CYS A 29 -1.46 -6.90 10.31
N HIS A 30 -1.33 -8.12 9.80
CA HIS A 30 -0.84 -9.26 10.57
C HIS A 30 0.64 -9.13 10.95
N ILE A 31 1.50 -8.69 10.03
CA ILE A 31 2.92 -8.44 10.36
C ILE A 31 3.03 -7.33 11.38
N LEU A 32 2.29 -6.23 11.19
CA LEU A 32 2.30 -5.10 12.11
C LEU A 32 1.82 -5.51 13.49
N ASP A 33 0.76 -6.31 13.61
CA ASP A 33 0.28 -6.74 14.92
C ASP A 33 1.32 -7.57 15.68
N ASN A 34 2.05 -8.45 14.97
CA ASN A 34 3.14 -9.24 15.53
C ASN A 34 4.44 -8.45 15.75
N PHE A 35 4.67 -7.37 15.01
CA PHE A 35 5.89 -6.55 15.09
C PHE A 35 5.77 -5.43 16.13
N LEU A 36 4.55 -4.93 16.34
CA LEU A 36 4.20 -3.85 17.26
C LEU A 36 3.87 -4.36 18.67
N VAL A 37 4.58 -5.40 19.13
CA VAL A 37 4.47 -5.90 20.52
C VAL A 37 4.99 -4.86 21.52
N GLU A 38 5.87 -3.97 21.04
CA GLU A 38 6.40 -2.81 21.75
C GLU A 38 6.29 -1.56 20.87
N PRO A 39 6.25 -0.34 21.43
CA PRO A 39 6.14 0.89 20.66
C PRO A 39 7.35 1.07 19.72
N LYS A 40 7.09 1.21 18.42
CA LYS A 40 8.14 1.39 17.40
C LYS A 40 8.10 2.80 16.80
N ASN A 41 9.22 3.20 16.20
CA ASN A 41 9.31 4.42 15.40
C ASN A 41 8.67 4.19 14.03
N LEU A 42 8.27 5.26 13.35
CA LEU A 42 7.69 5.17 12.00
C LEU A 42 8.63 4.49 11.02
N ASP A 43 9.92 4.82 11.03
CA ASP A 43 10.91 4.20 10.14
C ASP A 43 10.95 2.66 10.28
N GLU A 44 10.87 2.15 11.51
CA GLU A 44 10.84 0.71 11.78
C GLU A 44 9.56 0.07 11.23
N ILE A 45 8.43 0.76 11.42
CA ILE A 45 7.11 0.33 10.95
C ILE A 45 7.05 0.32 9.42
N ILE A 46 7.66 1.31 8.78
CA ILE A 46 7.76 1.42 7.32
C ILE A 46 8.66 0.32 6.79
N ASN A 47 9.80 0.09 7.41
CA ASN A 47 10.75 -0.94 7.01
C ASN A 47 10.15 -2.35 7.11
N ALA A 48 9.39 -2.63 8.19
CA ALA A 48 8.67 -3.89 8.36
C ALA A 48 7.65 -4.15 7.25
N GLN A 49 7.03 -3.08 6.73
CA GLN A 49 6.04 -3.15 5.66
C GLN A 49 6.67 -3.11 4.25
N SER A 50 7.84 -2.48 4.10
CA SER A 50 8.52 -2.30 2.80
C SER A 50 8.65 -3.63 2.08
N THR A 51 9.17 -4.66 2.76
CA THR A 51 9.38 -5.99 2.15
C THR A 51 8.09 -6.60 1.58
N LEU A 52 6.94 -6.39 2.23
CA LEU A 52 5.65 -6.87 1.73
C LEU A 52 5.14 -6.03 0.57
N VAL A 53 5.26 -4.72 0.66
CA VAL A 53 4.88 -3.78 -0.41
C VAL A 53 5.73 -4.05 -1.66
N ASP A 54 7.03 -4.25 -1.51
CA ASP A 54 7.96 -4.62 -2.58
C ASP A 54 7.54 -5.93 -3.27
N LYS A 55 7.23 -6.97 -2.48
CA LYS A 55 6.71 -8.24 -3.01
C LYS A 55 5.38 -8.08 -3.74
N TYR A 56 4.50 -7.23 -3.23
CA TYR A 56 3.22 -6.96 -3.87
C TYR A 56 3.40 -6.22 -5.19
N ILE A 57 4.26 -5.20 -5.24
CA ILE A 57 4.61 -4.48 -6.46
C ILE A 57 5.07 -5.48 -7.54
N LEU A 58 6.06 -6.32 -7.22
CA LEU A 58 6.59 -7.31 -8.15
C LEU A 58 5.53 -8.33 -8.60
N LYS A 59 4.64 -8.73 -7.69
CA LYS A 59 3.54 -9.64 -8.00
C LYS A 59 2.54 -8.99 -8.96
N VAL A 60 2.14 -7.75 -8.70
CA VAL A 60 1.24 -6.98 -9.57
C VAL A 60 1.86 -6.77 -10.95
N GLU A 61 3.14 -6.41 -11.02
CA GLU A 61 3.86 -6.26 -12.29
C GLU A 61 3.86 -7.57 -13.10
N ALA A 62 4.10 -8.70 -12.44
CA ALA A 62 4.13 -10.01 -13.08
C ALA A 62 2.74 -10.51 -13.52
N GLU A 63 1.73 -10.39 -12.67
CA GLU A 63 0.38 -10.89 -12.93
C GLU A 63 -0.41 -10.00 -13.90
N GLU A 64 -0.36 -8.68 -13.71
CA GLU A 64 -1.11 -7.72 -14.53
C GLU A 64 -0.33 -7.26 -15.77
N ARG A 65 0.95 -7.62 -15.89
CA ARG A 65 1.86 -7.12 -16.94
C ARG A 65 1.86 -5.59 -16.99
N VAL A 66 1.89 -4.98 -15.82
CA VAL A 66 2.00 -3.54 -15.62
C VAL A 66 3.43 -3.21 -15.18
N GLN A 67 3.83 -1.96 -15.35
CA GLN A 67 5.09 -1.45 -14.85
C GLN A 67 4.81 -0.53 -13.66
N PHE A 68 5.52 -0.75 -12.56
CA PHE A 68 5.47 0.16 -11.43
C PHE A 68 6.18 1.48 -11.78
N ILE A 69 5.49 2.60 -11.55
CA ILE A 69 6.01 3.94 -11.83
C ILE A 69 6.50 4.61 -10.55
N GLY A 70 5.83 4.36 -9.43
CA GLY A 70 6.19 4.92 -8.14
C GLY A 70 5.05 4.78 -7.14
N GLY A 71 5.33 5.07 -5.87
CA GLY A 71 4.32 5.04 -4.83
C GLY A 71 4.59 6.07 -3.75
N LYS A 72 3.62 6.26 -2.87
CA LYS A 72 3.70 7.16 -1.73
C LYS A 72 3.04 6.51 -0.54
N LEU A 73 3.71 6.55 0.60
CA LEU A 73 3.11 6.24 1.88
C LEU A 73 2.84 7.56 2.59
N ASN A 74 1.57 7.90 2.77
CA ASN A 74 1.15 9.05 3.54
C ASN A 74 0.67 8.58 4.90
N ILE A 75 1.21 9.18 5.95
CA ILE A 75 0.84 8.86 7.31
C ILE A 75 0.16 10.07 7.91
N LYS A 76 -1.06 9.86 8.39
CA LYS A 76 -1.92 10.90 8.95
C LYS A 76 -2.35 10.51 10.35
N ASP A 77 -2.13 11.43 11.28
CA ASP A 77 -2.79 11.37 12.58
C ASP A 77 -4.31 11.48 12.36
N GLN A 78 -5.09 10.58 12.97
CA GLN A 78 -6.54 10.74 13.05
C GLN A 78 -6.88 11.35 14.42
N GLU A 79 -8.03 12.01 14.54
CA GLU A 79 -8.48 12.57 15.82
C GLU A 79 -8.68 11.48 16.90
N ASP A 80 -8.98 10.25 16.47
CA ASP A 80 -9.09 9.05 17.31
C ASP A 80 -7.73 8.53 17.81
N GLU A 81 -7.74 7.44 18.59
CA GLU A 81 -6.55 6.75 19.11
C GLU A 81 -5.74 6.01 18.03
N ASN A 82 -6.00 6.26 16.74
CA ASN A 82 -5.37 5.57 15.61
C ASN A 82 -4.62 6.54 14.69
N ILE A 83 -3.62 6.00 14.00
CA ILE A 83 -2.87 6.64 12.92
C ILE A 83 -3.20 5.89 11.64
N ALA A 84 -3.54 6.65 10.59
CA ALA A 84 -3.85 6.11 9.27
C ALA A 84 -2.59 6.11 8.40
N PHE A 85 -2.20 4.92 7.93
CA PHE A 85 -1.14 4.68 6.98
C PHE A 85 -1.77 4.42 5.61
N LEU A 86 -1.72 5.43 4.74
CA LEU A 86 -2.26 5.37 3.38
C LEU A 86 -1.12 5.08 2.39
N ILE A 87 -1.09 3.86 1.89
CA ILE A 87 -0.16 3.42 0.84
C ILE A 87 -0.83 3.67 -0.50
N GLU A 88 -0.20 4.42 -1.39
CA GLU A 88 -0.64 4.66 -2.75
C GLU A 88 0.43 4.18 -3.72
N LEU A 89 0.09 3.24 -4.60
CA LEU A 89 0.97 2.67 -5.60
C LEU A 89 0.44 3.00 -7.00
N TYR A 90 1.31 3.50 -7.85
CA TYR A 90 0.99 3.93 -9.21
C TYR A 90 1.70 3.02 -10.21
N PHE A 91 0.90 2.37 -11.04
CA PHE A 91 1.34 1.47 -12.10
C PHE A 91 0.89 2.01 -13.46
N LYS A 92 1.56 1.55 -14.52
CA LYS A 92 1.21 1.85 -15.91
C LYS A 92 1.11 0.56 -16.70
N ASN A 93 0.02 0.39 -17.44
CA ASN A 93 -0.13 -0.79 -18.28
C ASN A 93 0.54 -0.61 -19.66
N ASN A 94 0.57 -1.68 -20.47
CA ASN A 94 1.13 -1.65 -21.83
C ASN A 94 0.38 -0.73 -22.82
N LYS A 95 -0.76 -0.17 -22.41
CA LYS A 95 -1.55 0.82 -23.18
C LYS A 95 -1.34 2.24 -22.67
N ASP A 96 -0.36 2.46 -21.80
CA ASP A 96 -0.05 3.75 -21.19
C ASP A 96 -1.13 4.26 -20.21
N GLU A 97 -2.06 3.39 -19.78
CA GLU A 97 -3.11 3.75 -18.83
C GLU A 97 -2.60 3.62 -17.39
N TRP A 98 -2.99 4.59 -16.55
CA TRP A 98 -2.62 4.65 -15.15
C TRP A 98 -3.52 3.75 -14.31
N ILE A 99 -2.89 2.92 -13.48
CA ILE A 99 -3.55 2.04 -12.52
C ILE A 99 -3.09 2.46 -11.13
N LYS A 100 -4.01 3.01 -10.35
CA LYS A 100 -3.78 3.35 -8.94
C LYS A 100 -4.23 2.19 -8.06
N LYS A 101 -3.40 1.80 -7.10
CA LYS A 101 -3.74 0.85 -6.04
C LYS A 101 -3.45 1.53 -4.71
N GLU A 102 -4.45 1.62 -3.84
CA GLU A 102 -4.29 2.26 -2.55
C GLU A 102 -4.78 1.35 -1.42
N ASN A 103 -4.05 1.35 -0.32
CA ASN A 103 -4.40 0.59 0.88
C ASN A 103 -4.31 1.52 2.09
N THR A 104 -5.27 1.41 3.00
CA THR A 104 -5.27 2.16 4.25
C THR A 104 -5.19 1.21 5.42
N ILE A 105 -4.20 1.41 6.27
CA ILE A 105 -4.00 0.63 7.49
C ILE A 105 -4.15 1.56 8.68
N PHE A 106 -4.85 1.08 9.71
CA PHE A 106 -5.01 1.81 10.95
C PHE A 106 -4.16 1.15 12.03
N ILE A 107 -3.30 1.94 12.66
CA ILE A 107 -2.43 1.49 13.75
C ILE A 107 -2.75 2.33 14.98
N ASN A 108 -2.96 1.69 16.13
CA ASN A 108 -3.20 2.41 17.37
C ASN A 108 -1.94 3.23 17.77
N LYS A 109 -2.15 4.48 18.20
CA LYS A 109 -1.11 5.42 18.65
C LYS A 109 -0.23 4.84 19.77
N GLU A 110 -0.78 4.03 20.67
CA GLU A 110 -0.03 3.37 21.76
C GLU A 110 1.08 2.44 21.23
N LYS A 111 0.93 1.93 20.00
CA LYS A 111 1.93 1.08 19.34
C LYS A 111 3.03 1.89 18.64
N ILE A 112 2.95 3.22 18.65
CA ILE A 112 3.89 4.13 17.99
C ILE A 112 4.58 4.98 19.07
N LYS A 113 5.89 5.17 18.95
CA LYS A 113 6.63 6.02 19.91
C LYS A 113 6.14 7.47 19.87
N GLU A 114 5.99 8.09 21.03
CA GLU A 114 5.52 9.48 21.17
C GLU A 114 6.32 10.49 20.33
N ASP A 115 7.66 10.38 20.26
CA ASP A 115 8.49 11.22 19.40
C ASP A 115 8.05 11.20 17.92
N SER A 116 7.66 10.01 17.43
CA SER A 116 7.14 9.86 16.08
C SER A 116 5.75 10.51 15.92
N ILE A 117 4.89 10.40 16.93
CA ILE A 117 3.56 11.04 16.94
C ILE A 117 3.70 12.57 16.95
N ILE A 118 4.61 13.11 17.76
CA ILE A 118 4.90 14.56 17.81
C ILE A 118 5.38 15.06 16.45
N SER A 119 6.20 14.28 15.76
CA SER A 119 6.67 14.59 14.41
C SER A 119 5.51 14.70 13.40
N MET A 120 4.45 13.90 13.59
CA MET A 120 3.24 13.87 12.76
C MET A 120 2.24 14.98 13.10
N GLN A 121 2.21 15.45 14.34
CA GLN A 121 1.35 16.57 14.72
C GLN A 121 1.75 17.88 14.01
N ASN A 122 3.00 17.97 13.54
CA ASN A 122 3.49 19.11 12.78
C ASN A 122 3.12 19.08 11.28
N GLY A 123 2.49 18.01 10.79
CA GLY A 123 2.02 17.90 9.40
C GLY A 123 1.91 16.46 8.88
N VAL A 124 1.43 16.31 7.64
CA VAL A 124 1.38 15.01 6.97
C VAL A 124 2.80 14.50 6.73
N VAL A 125 3.12 13.31 7.23
CA VAL A 125 4.39 12.66 6.95
C VAL A 125 4.23 11.79 5.70
N SER A 126 4.98 12.10 4.65
CA SER A 126 4.92 11.38 3.37
C SER A 126 6.27 10.77 3.04
N TYR A 127 6.28 9.48 2.73
CA TYR A 127 7.45 8.72 2.28
C TYR A 127 7.27 8.30 0.83
N ASP A 128 8.31 8.44 0.02
CA ASP A 128 8.29 8.00 -1.37
C ASP A 128 8.60 6.49 -1.43
N ILE A 129 7.75 5.75 -2.13
CA ILE A 129 7.95 4.31 -2.37
C ILE A 129 8.59 4.21 -3.74
N SER A 130 9.90 3.99 -3.73
CA SER A 130 10.67 3.72 -4.93
C SER A 130 10.47 2.28 -5.40
N HIS A 131 10.81 2.04 -6.67
CA HIS A 131 10.75 0.69 -7.23
C HIS A 131 11.69 -0.25 -6.45
N PRO A 132 11.24 -1.47 -6.05
CA PRO A 132 12.12 -2.45 -5.44
C PRO A 132 13.34 -2.70 -6.32
N ASN A 133 14.55 -2.69 -5.76
CA ASN A 133 15.71 -3.16 -6.51
C ASN A 133 15.53 -4.66 -6.83
N LYS A 134 15.58 -4.99 -8.13
CA LYS A 134 15.50 -6.37 -8.64
C LYS A 134 16.61 -7.26 -8.13
#